data_AF-A0A086YCP8-F1
#
_entry.id   AF-A0A086YCP8-F1
#
_cell.length_a   1.000
_cell.length_b   1.000
_cell.length_c   1.000
_cell.angle_alpha   90.00
_cell.angle_beta   90.00
_cell.angle_gamma   90.00
#
_symmetry.space_group_name_H-M   'P 1'
#
loop_
_entity.id
_entity.type
_entity.pdbx_description
1 polymer ?
#
loop_
_entity_poly.entity_id
_entity_poly.type
_entity_poly.pdbx_seq_one_letter_code
_entity_poly.pdbx_strand_id
1 'polypeptide(L)'
;MPAPPRNPGTPLTPELFDERTVDTAAAERDAPRIARSRAVSGRNRVAWLLNAIRCMDLTTLAGDDTAERVARLCDKARRPLAPAIRDALEVGTLTTGAVCVYPTMVPHAVRALHGSGIPVASVATGFPAGLMPLRLRLEEIRYAVAEGAAEIDIVITREWALKGAWDALHDEIAAMREACGAAHLKAILATGELGDLSRVYQASMVAMQAGADFIKTSTGKEAVNATLPVSLVMMRAIRDYRDATGHAVGFKPAGGLRSAEDAIDWQILMREELGRGWLEPHLFRIGASSLLSGVERQLEQYVTGRGTADWRQGIA
;
A
#
# COMPACT_ATOMS: atom_id res chain seq x y z
N MET A 1 1.43 18.91 2.49
CA MET A 1 0.29 19.23 3.39
C MET A 1 0.50 18.45 4.68
N PRO A 2 0.03 18.95 5.85
CA PRO A 2 0.08 18.16 7.07
C PRO A 2 -0.71 16.86 6.90
N ALA A 3 -0.31 15.81 7.61
CA ALA A 3 -1.08 14.57 7.61
C ALA A 3 -2.48 14.83 8.20
N PRO A 4 -3.55 14.26 7.61
CA PRO A 4 -4.89 14.38 8.17
C PRO A 4 -4.95 13.69 9.54
N PRO A 5 -5.94 14.04 10.37
CA PRO A 5 -6.20 13.30 11.58
C PRO A 5 -6.49 11.84 11.24
N ARG A 6 -6.16 10.97 12.20
CA ARG A 6 -6.42 9.54 12.11
C ARG A 6 -7.91 9.26 11.91
N ASN A 7 -8.26 8.25 11.11
CA ASN A 7 -9.64 7.77 10.99
C ASN A 7 -10.08 7.13 12.33
N PRO A 8 -11.06 7.71 13.05
CA PRO A 8 -11.51 7.16 14.33
C PRO A 8 -12.39 5.91 14.15
N GLY A 9 -12.84 5.62 12.94
CA GLY A 9 -13.93 4.69 12.67
C GLY A 9 -15.30 5.29 12.98
N THR A 10 -16.35 4.58 12.57
CA THR A 10 -17.75 4.91 12.79
C THR A 10 -18.52 3.62 13.08
N PRO A 11 -19.71 3.68 13.69
CA PRO A 11 -20.64 2.56 13.64
C PRO A 11 -20.89 2.13 12.19
N LEU A 12 -21.14 0.83 11.98
CA LEU A 12 -21.48 0.33 10.67
C LEU A 12 -22.81 0.94 10.19
N THR A 13 -22.77 1.55 9.02
CA THR A 13 -23.88 2.22 8.33
C THR A 13 -24.00 1.59 6.93
N PRO A 14 -24.76 0.48 6.81
CA PRO A 14 -24.89 -0.26 5.55
C PRO A 14 -25.47 0.58 4.40
N GLU A 15 -26.29 1.59 4.71
CA GLU A 15 -26.92 2.49 3.73
C GLU A 15 -25.89 3.23 2.86
N LEU A 16 -24.65 3.37 3.32
CA LEU A 16 -23.58 3.98 2.54
C LEU A 16 -23.11 3.08 1.37
N PHE A 17 -23.39 1.77 1.39
CA PHE A 17 -22.84 0.82 0.41
C PHE A 17 -23.76 -0.32 -0.04
N ASP A 18 -24.83 -0.68 0.67
CA ASP A 18 -25.66 -1.84 0.36
C ASP A 18 -26.39 -1.73 -0.98
N GLU A 19 -26.92 -0.54 -1.30
CA GLU A 19 -27.62 -0.29 -2.56
C GLU A 19 -26.68 0.06 -3.72
N ARG A 20 -25.37 0.19 -3.44
CA ARG A 20 -24.40 0.61 -4.46
C ARG A 20 -23.93 -0.58 -5.26
N THR A 21 -24.29 -0.57 -6.54
CA THR A 21 -23.75 -1.50 -7.53
C THR A 21 -22.63 -0.83 -8.31
N VAL A 22 -21.55 -1.57 -8.54
CA VAL A 22 -20.44 -1.13 -9.38
C VAL A 22 -20.65 -1.63 -10.80
N ASP A 23 -20.70 -0.72 -11.76
CA ASP A 23 -20.61 -1.07 -13.18
C ASP A 23 -19.17 -1.50 -13.51
N THR A 24 -18.94 -2.82 -13.51
CA THR A 24 -17.64 -3.41 -13.80
C THR A 24 -17.12 -3.03 -15.18
N ALA A 25 -17.97 -3.03 -16.21
CA ALA A 25 -17.57 -2.70 -17.57
C ALA A 25 -17.15 -1.22 -17.68
N ALA A 26 -17.82 -0.33 -16.97
CA ALA A 26 -17.40 1.07 -16.85
C ALA A 26 -16.06 1.20 -16.12
N ALA A 27 -15.87 0.51 -14.99
CA ALA A 27 -14.60 0.54 -14.26
C ALA A 27 -13.41 0.04 -15.10
N GLU A 28 -13.61 -1.05 -15.85
CA GLU A 28 -12.60 -1.62 -16.75
C GLU A 28 -12.25 -0.69 -17.91
N ARG A 29 -13.25 0.06 -18.43
CA ARG A 29 -13.05 1.04 -19.50
C ARG A 29 -12.41 2.34 -18.99
N ASP A 30 -12.84 2.83 -17.83
CA ASP A 30 -12.48 4.16 -17.33
C ASP A 30 -11.12 4.17 -16.64
N ALA A 31 -10.77 3.15 -15.86
CA ALA A 31 -9.52 3.14 -15.12
C ALA A 31 -8.27 3.33 -16.00
N PRO A 32 -8.06 2.59 -17.11
CA PRO A 32 -6.91 2.84 -17.99
C PRO A 32 -7.00 4.18 -18.73
N ARG A 33 -8.21 4.65 -19.07
CA ARG A 33 -8.43 5.95 -19.71
C ARG A 33 -8.01 7.09 -18.79
N ILE A 34 -8.36 7.01 -17.51
CA ILE A 34 -8.00 8.01 -16.49
C ILE A 34 -6.50 7.95 -16.21
N ALA A 35 -5.93 6.75 -16.01
CA ALA A 35 -4.49 6.58 -15.77
C ALA A 35 -3.63 7.19 -16.90
N ARG A 36 -4.14 7.19 -18.14
CA ARG A 36 -3.48 7.75 -19.31
C ARG A 36 -3.91 9.18 -19.67
N SER A 37 -4.75 9.80 -18.84
CA SER A 37 -5.27 11.16 -19.10
C SER A 37 -4.21 12.26 -19.04
N ARG A 38 -3.03 11.96 -18.49
CA ARG A 38 -1.92 12.90 -18.37
C ARG A 38 -0.67 12.38 -19.07
N ALA A 39 -0.10 13.22 -19.93
CA ALA A 39 1.25 13.00 -20.43
C ALA A 39 2.27 13.35 -19.34
N VAL A 40 3.05 12.37 -18.90
CA VAL A 40 4.12 12.52 -17.91
C VAL A 40 5.46 12.23 -18.58
N SER A 41 6.20 13.28 -18.92
CA SER A 41 7.46 13.20 -19.67
C SER A 41 8.54 14.13 -19.09
N GLY A 42 9.78 13.96 -19.55
CA GLY A 42 10.91 14.81 -19.19
C GLY A 42 11.10 14.97 -17.67
N ARG A 43 11.33 16.20 -17.22
CA ARG A 43 11.52 16.52 -15.80
C ARG A 43 10.30 16.21 -14.94
N ASN A 44 9.09 16.29 -15.49
CA ASN A 44 7.89 15.89 -14.76
C ASN A 44 7.92 14.39 -14.46
N ARG A 45 8.30 13.55 -15.42
CA ARG A 45 8.43 12.11 -15.18
C ARG A 45 9.37 11.79 -14.03
N VAL A 46 10.52 12.46 -13.95
CA VAL A 46 11.44 12.34 -12.81
C VAL A 46 10.76 12.63 -11.49
N ALA A 47 10.01 13.74 -11.39
CA ALA A 47 9.31 14.10 -10.15
C ALA A 47 8.28 13.03 -9.71
N TRP A 48 7.56 12.42 -10.66
CA TRP A 48 6.59 11.36 -10.37
C TRP A 48 7.26 10.05 -9.93
N LEU A 49 8.43 9.73 -10.49
CA LEU A 49 9.22 8.57 -10.11
C LEU A 49 9.85 8.74 -8.72
N LEU A 50 10.37 9.93 -8.41
CA LEU A 50 10.86 10.27 -7.07
C LEU A 50 9.72 10.20 -6.04
N ASN A 51 8.51 10.67 -6.41
CA ASN A 51 7.35 10.54 -5.54
C ASN A 51 6.91 9.08 -5.35
N ALA A 52 7.00 8.26 -6.39
CA ALA A 52 6.73 6.83 -6.27
C ALA A 52 7.65 6.21 -5.20
N ILE A 53 8.96 6.50 -5.23
CA ILE A 53 9.92 6.03 -4.21
C ILE A 53 9.47 6.44 -2.81
N ARG A 54 9.12 7.72 -2.59
CA ARG A 54 8.62 8.23 -1.29
C ARG A 54 7.39 7.49 -0.79
N CYS A 55 6.58 6.95 -1.70
CA CYS A 55 5.37 6.21 -1.36
C CYS A 55 5.62 4.70 -1.28
N MET A 56 6.81 4.16 -1.55
CA MET A 56 7.01 2.71 -1.51
C MET A 56 7.04 2.18 -0.07
N ASP A 57 6.26 1.12 0.16
CA ASP A 57 6.49 0.19 1.26
C ASP A 57 7.42 -0.89 0.73
N LEU A 58 8.72 -0.71 0.95
CA LEU A 58 9.73 -1.62 0.43
C LEU A 58 9.63 -2.95 1.20
N THR A 59 9.23 -4.01 0.50
CA THR A 59 8.69 -5.21 1.13
C THR A 59 9.57 -6.44 0.91
N THR A 60 9.82 -7.22 1.96
CA THR A 60 10.23 -8.62 1.86
C THR A 60 9.32 -9.48 2.74
N LEU A 61 8.75 -10.52 2.13
CA LEU A 61 7.79 -11.44 2.76
C LEU A 61 8.06 -12.85 2.22
N ALA A 62 9.31 -13.29 2.37
CA ALA A 62 9.78 -14.58 1.92
C ALA A 62 10.01 -15.50 3.13
N GLY A 63 9.78 -16.81 2.95
CA GLY A 63 9.96 -17.78 4.03
C GLY A 63 11.43 -17.98 4.44
N ASP A 64 12.36 -17.50 3.61
CA ASP A 64 13.81 -17.52 3.81
C ASP A 64 14.37 -16.15 4.23
N ASP A 65 13.53 -15.22 4.70
CA ASP A 65 14.01 -13.93 5.20
C ASP A 65 14.91 -14.11 6.44
N THR A 66 16.10 -13.50 6.39
CA THR A 66 17.06 -13.44 7.50
C THR A 66 17.26 -12.01 7.97
N ALA A 67 17.87 -11.84 9.15
CA ALA A 67 18.26 -10.54 9.69
C ALA A 67 19.10 -9.72 8.70
N GLU A 68 20.05 -10.35 8.01
CA GLU A 68 20.94 -9.71 7.04
C GLU A 68 20.19 -9.28 5.78
N ARG A 69 19.23 -10.09 5.32
CA ARG A 69 18.39 -9.75 4.18
C ARG A 69 17.50 -8.55 4.49
N VAL A 70 16.91 -8.53 5.69
CA VAL A 70 16.13 -7.40 6.19
C VAL A 70 17.00 -6.15 6.35
N ALA A 71 18.22 -6.28 6.87
CA ALA A 71 19.15 -5.15 6.98
C ALA A 71 19.49 -4.55 5.60
N ARG A 72 19.77 -5.38 4.59
CA ARG A 72 20.00 -4.92 3.21
C ARG A 72 18.78 -4.21 2.62
N LEU A 73 17.57 -4.70 2.92
CA LEU A 73 16.34 -4.03 2.51
C LEU A 73 16.21 -2.65 3.17
N CYS A 74 16.50 -2.56 4.46
CA CYS A 74 16.48 -1.29 5.22
C CYS A 74 17.53 -0.29 4.71
N ASP A 75 18.71 -0.76 4.31
CA ASP A 75 19.73 0.08 3.67
C ASP A 75 19.24 0.69 2.36
N LYS A 76 18.56 -0.12 1.53
CA LYS A 76 17.92 0.37 0.29
C LYS A 76 16.78 1.34 0.59
N ALA A 77 15.99 1.11 1.64
CA ALA A 77 14.95 2.04 2.05
C ALA A 77 15.51 3.42 2.47
N ARG A 78 16.64 3.43 3.19
CA ARG A 78 17.38 4.63 3.60
C ARG A 78 18.03 5.37 2.42
N ARG A 79 18.49 4.63 1.41
CA ARG A 79 19.25 5.13 0.25
C ARG A 79 18.72 4.48 -1.02
N PRO A 80 17.53 4.88 -1.49
CA PRO A 80 16.83 4.23 -2.59
C PRO A 80 17.44 4.52 -3.97
N LEU A 81 18.42 5.44 -4.04
CA LEU A 81 19.12 5.79 -5.27
C LEU A 81 20.63 5.68 -5.06
N ALA A 82 21.33 5.20 -6.09
CA ALA A 82 22.77 5.30 -6.19
C ALA A 82 23.22 6.79 -6.07
N PRO A 83 24.36 7.07 -5.39
CA PRO A 83 24.84 8.43 -5.18
C PRO A 83 24.94 9.25 -6.47
N ALA A 84 25.47 8.67 -7.55
CA ALA A 84 25.61 9.37 -8.83
C ALA A 84 24.26 9.80 -9.44
N ILE A 85 23.21 8.98 -9.30
CA ILE A 85 21.86 9.32 -9.78
C ILE A 85 21.27 10.43 -8.92
N ARG A 86 21.36 10.29 -7.58
CA ARG A 86 20.87 11.29 -6.64
C ARG A 86 21.51 12.66 -6.88
N ASP A 87 22.85 12.68 -7.00
CA ASP A 87 23.62 13.91 -7.14
C ASP A 87 23.33 14.59 -8.49
N ALA A 88 23.23 13.82 -9.57
CA ALA A 88 22.88 14.35 -10.89
C ALA A 88 21.43 14.87 -11.00
N LEU A 89 20.51 14.34 -10.19
CA LEU A 89 19.14 14.83 -10.08
C LEU A 89 18.97 15.98 -9.08
N GLU A 90 20.04 16.33 -8.35
CA GLU A 90 20.04 17.34 -7.28
C GLU A 90 18.97 17.07 -6.21
N VAL A 91 18.73 15.79 -5.91
CA VAL A 91 17.72 15.37 -4.92
C VAL A 91 18.38 15.33 -3.55
N GLY A 92 17.75 15.99 -2.57
CA GLY A 92 18.16 15.91 -1.17
C GLY A 92 17.88 14.53 -0.54
N THR A 93 17.59 14.52 0.75
CA THR A 93 17.23 13.27 1.43
C THR A 93 15.95 12.67 0.82
N LEU A 94 16.07 11.46 0.29
CA LEU A 94 14.99 10.65 -0.24
C LEU A 94 15.03 9.28 0.44
N THR A 95 13.90 8.87 1.01
CA THR A 95 13.71 7.54 1.59
C THR A 95 12.44 6.91 1.01
N THR A 96 12.29 5.61 1.21
CA THR A 96 10.98 4.96 0.98
C THR A 96 9.98 5.34 2.08
N GLY A 97 8.70 5.06 1.84
CA GLY A 97 7.61 5.38 2.78
C GLY A 97 7.59 4.49 4.01
N ALA A 98 7.93 3.19 3.84
CA ALA A 98 8.14 2.25 4.94
C ALA A 98 9.01 1.06 4.48
N VAL A 99 9.34 0.18 5.43
CA VAL A 99 9.79 -1.19 5.16
C VAL A 99 8.73 -2.16 5.70
N CYS A 100 8.30 -3.12 4.89
CA CYS A 100 7.28 -4.11 5.27
C CYS A 100 7.87 -5.52 5.37
N VAL A 101 7.68 -6.17 6.53
CA VAL A 101 8.26 -7.49 6.86
C VAL A 101 7.29 -8.39 7.63
N TYR A 102 7.62 -9.67 7.80
CA TYR A 102 6.92 -10.56 8.73
C TYR A 102 7.12 -10.15 10.20
N PRO A 103 6.20 -10.53 11.12
CA PRO A 103 6.28 -10.12 12.53
C PRO A 103 7.62 -10.45 13.19
N THR A 104 8.16 -11.64 12.95
CA THR A 104 9.45 -12.08 13.54
C THR A 104 10.66 -11.30 13.01
N MET A 105 10.49 -10.56 11.90
CA MET A 105 11.53 -9.72 11.31
C MET A 105 11.45 -8.26 11.74
N VAL A 106 10.36 -7.85 12.41
CA VAL A 106 10.17 -6.49 12.94
C VAL A 106 11.36 -6.02 13.79
N PRO A 107 11.85 -6.76 14.81
CA PRO A 107 12.94 -6.25 15.64
C PRO A 107 14.24 -6.04 14.87
N HIS A 108 14.47 -6.84 13.81
CA HIS A 108 15.62 -6.66 12.92
C HIS A 108 15.48 -5.40 12.07
N ALA A 109 14.30 -5.15 11.50
CA ALA A 109 14.01 -3.96 10.70
C ALA A 109 14.08 -2.68 11.56
N VAL A 110 13.49 -2.71 12.77
CA VAL A 110 13.50 -1.57 13.71
C VAL A 110 14.93 -1.18 14.09
N ARG A 111 15.78 -2.16 14.44
CA ARG A 111 17.21 -1.89 14.70
C ARG A 111 17.92 -1.30 13.48
N ALA A 112 17.72 -1.89 12.29
CA ALA A 112 18.38 -1.43 11.07
C ALA A 112 17.93 -0.02 10.63
N LEU A 113 16.69 0.35 10.92
CA LEU A 113 16.11 1.66 10.58
C LEU A 113 16.22 2.71 11.70
N HIS A 114 16.86 2.39 12.82
CA HIS A 114 17.04 3.34 13.91
C HIS A 114 17.59 4.68 13.42
N GLY A 115 16.98 5.78 13.87
CA GLY A 115 17.35 7.15 13.50
C GLY A 115 17.06 7.55 12.04
N SER A 116 16.40 6.70 11.24
CA SER A 116 16.08 7.05 9.84
C SER A 116 14.77 7.82 9.67
N GLY A 117 13.84 7.68 10.61
CA GLY A 117 12.46 8.16 10.48
C GLY A 117 11.57 7.32 9.55
N ILE A 118 12.09 6.22 8.97
CA ILE A 118 11.30 5.30 8.14
C ILE A 118 10.53 4.35 9.06
N PRO A 119 9.19 4.31 9.00
CA PRO A 119 8.40 3.39 9.80
C PRO A 119 8.59 1.94 9.34
N VAL A 120 8.57 1.02 10.30
CA VAL A 120 8.46 -0.42 10.04
C VAL A 120 6.98 -0.79 10.00
N ALA A 121 6.56 -1.36 8.88
CA ALA A 121 5.30 -2.03 8.71
C ALA A 121 5.46 -3.54 8.90
N SER A 122 4.46 -4.19 9.48
CA SER A 122 4.42 -5.65 9.56
C SER A 122 3.14 -6.19 8.96
N VAL A 123 3.22 -7.25 8.16
CA VAL A 123 2.02 -8.06 7.90
C VAL A 123 1.68 -8.85 9.15
N ALA A 124 0.40 -9.03 9.43
CA ALA A 124 -0.06 -9.80 10.57
C ALA A 124 -1.31 -10.61 10.21
N THR A 125 -1.98 -11.15 11.22
CA THR A 125 -3.29 -11.79 11.17
C THR A 125 -3.33 -13.07 10.35
N GLY A 126 -2.33 -13.94 10.49
CA GLY A 126 -2.23 -15.20 9.76
C GLY A 126 -1.95 -15.01 8.27
N PHE A 127 -1.17 -13.98 7.94
CA PHE A 127 -0.79 -13.66 6.56
C PHE A 127 -0.13 -14.87 5.87
N PRO A 128 -0.43 -15.14 4.58
CA PRO A 128 -1.34 -14.37 3.70
C PRO A 128 -2.81 -14.82 3.75
N ALA A 129 -3.09 -15.97 4.38
CA ALA A 129 -4.40 -16.62 4.28
C ALA A 129 -5.48 -15.93 5.13
N GLY A 130 -5.13 -15.40 6.31
CA GLY A 130 -6.12 -14.77 7.20
C GLY A 130 -7.05 -15.76 7.92
N LEU A 131 -6.69 -17.05 7.96
CA LEU A 131 -7.56 -18.16 8.41
C LEU A 131 -7.25 -18.67 9.82
N MET A 132 -6.33 -18.02 10.55
CA MET A 132 -6.09 -18.36 11.95
C MET A 132 -7.24 -17.86 12.84
N PRO A 133 -7.54 -18.54 13.97
CA PRO A 133 -8.52 -18.05 14.94
C PRO A 133 -8.25 -16.60 15.35
N LEU A 134 -9.30 -15.77 15.42
CA LEU A 134 -9.18 -14.33 15.67
C LEU A 134 -8.30 -14.01 16.89
N ARG A 135 -8.45 -14.75 18.00
CA ARG A 135 -7.61 -14.56 19.20
C ARG A 135 -6.11 -14.60 18.90
N LEU A 136 -5.65 -15.51 18.04
CA LEU A 136 -4.23 -15.64 17.68
C LEU A 136 -3.81 -14.54 16.71
N ARG A 137 -4.71 -14.13 15.81
CA ARG A 137 -4.48 -12.99 14.90
C ARG A 137 -4.30 -11.67 15.69
N LEU A 138 -5.09 -11.46 16.75
CA LEU A 138 -4.93 -10.31 17.63
C LEU A 138 -3.61 -10.34 18.42
N GLU A 139 -3.19 -11.51 18.91
CA GLU A 139 -1.88 -11.66 19.56
C GLU A 139 -0.72 -11.39 18.60
N GLU A 140 -0.82 -11.79 17.33
CA GLU A 140 0.21 -11.49 16.32
C GLU A 140 0.34 -9.99 16.07
N ILE A 141 -0.78 -9.25 16.04
CA ILE A 141 -0.77 -7.77 15.97
C ILE A 141 -0.05 -7.20 17.19
N ARG A 142 -0.45 -7.61 18.40
CA ARG A 142 0.14 -7.12 19.65
C ARG A 142 1.64 -7.40 19.72
N TYR A 143 2.06 -8.58 19.27
CA TYR A 143 3.46 -8.95 19.16
C TYR A 143 4.21 -8.00 18.21
N ALA A 144 3.74 -7.82 16.98
CA ALA A 144 4.39 -6.94 16.01
C ALA A 144 4.50 -5.48 16.50
N VAL A 145 3.44 -4.97 17.16
CA VAL A 145 3.46 -3.63 17.78
C VAL A 145 4.46 -3.57 18.94
N ALA A 146 4.50 -4.58 19.80
CA ALA A 146 5.44 -4.64 20.92
C ALA A 146 6.92 -4.70 20.46
N GLU A 147 7.18 -5.34 19.32
CA GLU A 147 8.50 -5.37 18.68
C GLU A 147 8.86 -4.05 17.95
N GLY A 148 7.92 -3.09 17.89
CA GLY A 148 8.16 -1.74 17.38
C GLY A 148 7.64 -1.46 15.97
N ALA A 149 6.75 -2.30 15.43
CA ALA A 149 6.06 -1.96 14.19
C ALA A 149 5.17 -0.72 14.40
N ALA A 150 5.36 0.29 13.56
CA ALA A 150 4.56 1.51 13.56
C ALA A 150 3.30 1.38 12.69
N GLU A 151 3.26 0.35 11.83
CA GLU A 151 2.14 0.09 10.93
C GLU A 151 1.89 -1.41 10.83
N ILE A 152 0.62 -1.82 10.75
CA ILE A 152 0.18 -3.21 10.68
C ILE A 152 -0.70 -3.39 9.45
N ASP A 153 -0.29 -4.29 8.56
CA ASP A 153 -1.04 -4.71 7.39
C ASP A 153 -1.81 -6.00 7.72
N ILE A 154 -3.10 -5.88 8.03
CA ILE A 154 -3.97 -7.03 8.35
C ILE A 154 -4.56 -7.65 7.08
N VAL A 155 -4.99 -8.90 7.16
CA VAL A 155 -5.78 -9.58 6.13
C VAL A 155 -7.17 -9.81 6.67
N ILE A 156 -8.19 -9.33 5.95
CA ILE A 156 -9.58 -9.56 6.34
C ILE A 156 -9.94 -11.05 6.27
N THR A 157 -10.88 -11.49 7.10
CA THR A 157 -11.56 -12.76 6.84
C THR A 157 -12.47 -12.62 5.61
N ARG A 158 -11.97 -13.09 4.46
CA ARG A 158 -12.64 -13.03 3.15
C ARG A 158 -14.01 -13.67 3.15
N GLU A 159 -14.22 -14.72 3.96
CA GLU A 159 -15.52 -15.38 4.12
C GLU A 159 -16.63 -14.39 4.48
N TRP A 160 -16.34 -13.42 5.38
CA TRP A 160 -17.32 -12.42 5.77
C TRP A 160 -17.72 -11.53 4.60
N ALA A 161 -16.75 -11.07 3.82
CA ALA A 161 -17.03 -10.30 2.61
C ALA A 161 -17.82 -11.13 1.58
N LEU A 162 -17.41 -12.39 1.33
CA LEU A 162 -18.06 -13.27 0.35
C LEU A 162 -19.51 -13.59 0.72
N LYS A 163 -19.81 -13.73 2.02
CA LYS A 163 -21.16 -13.95 2.53
C LYS A 163 -21.98 -12.67 2.74
N GLY A 164 -21.39 -11.50 2.55
CA GLY A 164 -22.03 -10.22 2.91
C GLY A 164 -22.26 -10.06 4.42
N ALA A 165 -21.50 -10.75 5.26
CA ALA A 165 -21.57 -10.66 6.71
C ALA A 165 -20.82 -9.41 7.21
N TRP A 166 -21.33 -8.24 6.86
CA TRP A 166 -20.65 -6.96 7.04
C TRP A 166 -20.45 -6.58 8.51
N ASP A 167 -21.40 -6.91 9.39
CA ASP A 167 -21.24 -6.74 10.85
C ASP A 167 -20.04 -7.53 11.37
N ALA A 168 -19.93 -8.81 10.99
CA ALA A 168 -18.82 -9.67 11.42
C ALA A 168 -17.46 -9.17 10.89
N LEU A 169 -17.43 -8.68 9.64
CA LEU A 169 -16.23 -8.07 9.07
C LEU A 169 -15.85 -6.78 9.80
N HIS A 170 -16.84 -5.92 10.06
CA HIS A 170 -16.65 -4.67 10.78
C HIS A 170 -16.06 -4.91 12.17
N ASP A 171 -16.71 -5.76 12.97
CA ASP A 171 -16.32 -6.02 14.35
C ASP A 171 -14.94 -6.67 14.45
N GLU A 172 -14.62 -7.56 13.50
CA GLU A 172 -13.29 -8.16 13.40
C GLU A 172 -12.21 -7.11 13.12
N ILE A 173 -12.42 -6.22 12.15
CA ILE A 173 -11.45 -5.17 11.81
C ILE A 173 -11.34 -4.17 12.96
N ALA A 174 -12.45 -3.83 13.64
CA ALA A 174 -12.45 -2.95 14.80
C ALA A 174 -11.64 -3.53 15.96
N ALA A 175 -11.76 -4.84 16.23
CA ALA A 175 -10.93 -5.53 17.22
C ALA A 175 -9.43 -5.54 16.84
N MET A 176 -9.12 -5.72 15.54
CA MET A 176 -7.74 -5.61 15.05
C MET A 176 -7.21 -4.19 15.16
N ARG A 177 -8.06 -3.20 14.91
CA ARG A 177 -7.72 -1.78 15.05
C ARG A 177 -7.39 -1.44 16.49
N GLU A 178 -8.20 -1.91 17.44
CA GLU A 178 -7.91 -1.78 18.87
C GLU A 178 -6.57 -2.43 19.23
N ALA A 179 -6.31 -3.65 18.77
CA ALA A 179 -5.06 -4.37 19.03
C ALA A 179 -3.82 -3.67 18.48
N CYS A 180 -3.95 -2.85 17.43
CA CYS A 180 -2.84 -2.05 16.89
C CYS A 180 -2.43 -0.89 17.81
N GLY A 181 -3.28 -0.45 18.75
CA GLY A 181 -3.03 0.71 19.59
C GLY A 181 -2.68 1.95 18.75
N ALA A 182 -1.49 2.51 18.96
CA ALA A 182 -1.00 3.67 18.20
C ALA A 182 -0.62 3.35 16.74
N ALA A 183 -0.22 2.11 16.43
CA ALA A 183 0.25 1.74 15.09
C ALA A 183 -0.86 1.89 14.03
N HIS A 184 -0.51 2.35 12.84
CA HIS A 184 -1.46 2.52 11.72
C HIS A 184 -1.96 1.17 11.21
N LEU A 185 -3.27 1.03 10.99
CA LEU A 185 -3.89 -0.18 10.45
C LEU A 185 -4.10 -0.03 8.94
N LYS A 186 -3.54 -0.96 8.15
CA LYS A 186 -3.84 -1.11 6.71
C LYS A 186 -4.60 -2.41 6.47
N ALA A 187 -5.85 -2.31 6.01
CA ALA A 187 -6.70 -3.47 5.77
C ALA A 187 -6.49 -4.04 4.36
N ILE A 188 -5.86 -5.21 4.25
CA ILE A 188 -5.76 -5.96 2.99
C ILE A 188 -7.11 -6.65 2.72
N LEU A 189 -7.76 -6.26 1.62
CA LEU A 189 -9.05 -6.80 1.23
C LEU A 189 -8.95 -8.08 0.40
N ALA A 190 -7.78 -8.37 -0.16
CA ALA A 190 -7.56 -9.48 -1.09
C ALA A 190 -8.54 -9.46 -2.27
N THR A 191 -8.61 -8.30 -2.92
CA THR A 191 -9.61 -7.95 -3.91
C THR A 191 -9.76 -8.94 -5.06
N GLY A 192 -8.70 -9.64 -5.46
CA GLY A 192 -8.75 -10.66 -6.52
C GLY A 192 -9.54 -11.92 -6.14
N GLU A 193 -9.87 -12.09 -4.86
CA GLU A 193 -10.60 -13.24 -4.32
C GLU A 193 -11.99 -12.85 -3.81
N LEU A 194 -12.38 -11.58 -3.96
CA LEU A 194 -13.70 -11.08 -3.57
C LEU A 194 -14.74 -11.20 -4.69
N GLY A 195 -14.45 -11.89 -5.80
CA GLY A 195 -15.42 -12.19 -6.86
C GLY A 195 -15.76 -11.02 -7.79
N ASP A 196 -16.35 -9.94 -7.27
CA ASP A 196 -16.82 -8.80 -8.06
C ASP A 196 -16.47 -7.44 -7.43
N LEU A 197 -16.54 -6.38 -8.23
CA LEU A 197 -16.15 -5.03 -7.82
C LEU A 197 -17.14 -4.36 -6.85
N SER A 198 -18.41 -4.77 -6.83
CA SER A 198 -19.36 -4.25 -5.83
C SER A 198 -18.95 -4.72 -4.44
N ARG A 199 -18.58 -6.00 -4.30
CA ARG A 199 -18.07 -6.54 -3.04
C ARG A 199 -16.76 -5.88 -2.61
N VAL A 200 -15.88 -5.54 -3.55
CA VAL A 200 -14.65 -4.76 -3.26
C VAL A 200 -15.00 -3.37 -2.71
N TYR A 201 -15.97 -2.68 -3.31
CA TYR A 201 -16.45 -1.39 -2.81
C TYR A 201 -17.01 -1.52 -1.39
N GLN A 202 -17.91 -2.48 -1.16
CA GLN A 202 -18.54 -2.72 0.13
C GLN A 202 -17.51 -3.07 1.22
N ALA A 203 -16.61 -4.01 0.94
CA ALA A 203 -15.53 -4.35 1.87
C ALA A 203 -14.60 -3.16 2.17
N SER A 204 -14.37 -2.28 1.20
CA SER A 204 -13.62 -1.03 1.42
C SER A 204 -14.35 -0.11 2.40
N MET A 205 -15.65 0.09 2.20
CA MET A 205 -16.48 0.91 3.09
C MET A 205 -16.51 0.34 4.51
N VAL A 206 -16.70 -0.97 4.66
CA VAL A 206 -16.70 -1.65 5.97
C VAL A 206 -15.35 -1.50 6.66
N ALA A 207 -14.23 -1.71 5.96
CA ALA A 207 -12.90 -1.56 6.55
C ALA A 207 -12.63 -0.13 7.04
N MET A 208 -13.08 0.88 6.28
CA MET A 208 -12.93 2.29 6.69
C MET A 208 -13.81 2.64 7.88
N GLN A 209 -15.07 2.18 7.90
CA GLN A 209 -15.96 2.37 9.05
C GLN A 209 -15.39 1.68 10.31
N ALA A 210 -14.78 0.50 10.18
CA ALA A 210 -14.10 -0.19 11.27
C ALA A 210 -12.78 0.48 11.72
N GLY A 211 -12.40 1.61 11.13
CA GLY A 211 -11.26 2.43 11.56
C GLY A 211 -9.94 2.13 10.85
N ALA A 212 -9.95 1.47 9.69
CA ALA A 212 -8.72 1.33 8.90
C ALA A 212 -8.16 2.70 8.49
N ASP A 213 -6.85 2.89 8.69
CA ASP A 213 -6.12 4.10 8.27
C ASP A 213 -5.79 4.04 6.77
N PHE A 214 -5.63 2.83 6.24
CA PHE A 214 -5.48 2.54 4.82
C PHE A 214 -6.34 1.34 4.42
N ILE A 215 -6.87 1.36 3.20
CA ILE A 215 -7.31 0.15 2.52
C ILE A 215 -6.27 -0.29 1.49
N LYS A 216 -5.98 -1.59 1.47
CA LYS A 216 -4.94 -2.21 0.66
C LYS A 216 -5.54 -3.29 -0.24
N THR A 217 -5.12 -3.32 -1.51
CA THR A 217 -5.73 -4.21 -2.51
C THR A 217 -5.52 -5.69 -2.16
N SER A 218 -4.28 -6.13 -2.02
CA SER A 218 -3.92 -7.56 -2.08
C SER A 218 -2.77 -7.88 -1.15
N THR A 219 -2.58 -9.16 -0.82
CA THR A 219 -1.43 -9.60 -0.02
C THR A 219 -0.15 -9.62 -0.85
N GLY A 220 -0.27 -9.68 -2.19
CA GLY A 220 0.86 -9.91 -3.08
C GLY A 220 1.15 -11.40 -3.30
N LYS A 221 0.28 -12.28 -2.78
CA LYS A 221 0.40 -13.74 -2.87
C LYS A 221 -0.74 -14.38 -3.67
N GLU A 222 -1.79 -13.61 -3.98
CA GLU A 222 -2.90 -14.05 -4.82
C GLU A 222 -2.48 -14.16 -6.30
N ALA A 223 -3.27 -14.90 -7.09
CA ALA A 223 -3.08 -14.98 -8.54
C ALA A 223 -3.37 -13.63 -9.22
N VAL A 224 -4.45 -12.95 -8.80
CA VAL A 224 -4.82 -11.60 -9.25
C VAL A 224 -4.62 -10.64 -8.07
N ASN A 225 -3.73 -9.67 -8.26
CA ASN A 225 -3.41 -8.67 -7.24
C ASN A 225 -4.02 -7.30 -7.59
N ALA A 226 -3.30 -6.20 -7.35
CA ALA A 226 -3.76 -4.86 -7.72
C ALA A 226 -3.98 -4.76 -9.24
N THR A 227 -5.15 -4.24 -9.63
CA THR A 227 -5.45 -3.82 -11.00
C THR A 227 -5.99 -2.39 -10.98
N LEU A 228 -5.86 -1.65 -12.09
CA LEU A 228 -6.39 -0.30 -12.19
C LEU A 228 -7.92 -0.25 -11.94
N PRO A 229 -8.75 -1.18 -12.48
CA PRO A 229 -10.19 -1.17 -12.21
C PRO A 229 -10.54 -1.35 -10.73
N VAL A 230 -9.92 -2.33 -10.05
CA VAL A 230 -10.08 -2.52 -8.60
C VAL A 230 -9.67 -1.26 -7.85
N SER A 231 -8.54 -0.67 -8.23
CA SER A 231 -8.00 0.51 -7.56
C SER A 231 -8.92 1.72 -7.74
N LEU A 232 -9.48 1.93 -8.93
CA LEU A 232 -10.48 2.97 -9.19
C LEU A 232 -11.69 2.83 -8.26
N VAL A 233 -12.19 1.61 -8.09
CA VAL A 233 -13.35 1.33 -7.23
C VAL A 233 -13.04 1.63 -5.77
N MET A 234 -11.88 1.18 -5.27
CA MET A 234 -11.43 1.46 -3.91
C MET A 234 -11.20 2.97 -3.67
N MET A 235 -10.63 3.68 -4.66
CA MET A 235 -10.47 5.14 -4.58
C MET A 235 -11.81 5.87 -4.53
N ARG A 236 -12.80 5.42 -5.29
CA ARG A 236 -14.17 5.96 -5.22
C ARG A 236 -14.83 5.68 -3.88
N ALA A 237 -14.62 4.50 -3.28
CA ALA A 237 -15.05 4.23 -1.91
C ALA A 237 -14.42 5.21 -0.92
N ILE A 238 -13.10 5.46 -1.01
CA ILE A 238 -12.39 6.45 -0.16
C ILE A 238 -13.01 7.85 -0.32
N ARG A 239 -13.27 8.27 -1.56
CA ARG A 239 -13.91 9.57 -1.86
C ARG A 239 -15.27 9.65 -1.17
N ASP A 240 -16.12 8.66 -1.41
CA ASP A 240 -17.49 8.65 -0.91
C ASP A 240 -17.52 8.57 0.64
N TYR A 241 -16.62 7.80 1.26
CA TYR A 241 -16.46 7.75 2.72
C TYR A 241 -16.02 9.09 3.30
N ARG A 242 -15.05 9.76 2.67
CA ARG A 242 -14.61 11.09 3.09
C ARG A 242 -15.74 12.11 2.95
N ASP A 243 -16.50 12.06 1.86
CA ASP A 243 -17.60 12.99 1.64
C ASP A 243 -18.74 12.77 2.67
N ALA A 244 -18.95 11.53 3.11
CA ALA A 244 -19.94 11.19 4.15
C ALA A 244 -19.47 11.51 5.59
N THR A 245 -18.18 11.35 5.90
CA THR A 245 -17.67 11.38 7.29
C THR A 245 -16.70 12.51 7.60
N GLY A 246 -16.13 13.16 6.58
CA GLY A 246 -15.04 14.12 6.69
C GLY A 246 -13.64 13.51 6.89
N HIS A 247 -13.52 12.18 7.06
CA HIS A 247 -12.25 11.53 7.34
C HIS A 247 -11.52 11.08 6.08
N ALA A 248 -10.20 11.35 6.04
CA ALA A 248 -9.34 10.89 4.96
C ALA A 248 -8.76 9.51 5.28
N VAL A 249 -8.87 8.58 4.35
CA VAL A 249 -8.27 7.23 4.43
C VAL A 249 -7.27 7.04 3.30
N GLY A 250 -6.15 6.39 3.60
CA GLY A 250 -5.11 6.11 2.63
C GLY A 250 -5.42 4.92 1.71
N PHE A 251 -4.75 4.89 0.57
CA PHE A 251 -4.83 3.80 -0.41
C PHE A 251 -3.47 3.13 -0.60
N LYS A 252 -3.45 1.79 -0.68
CA LYS A 252 -2.23 1.03 -0.94
C LYS A 252 -2.44 -0.07 -2.00
N PRO A 253 -2.09 0.15 -3.27
CA PRO A 253 -1.97 -0.96 -4.22
C PRO A 253 -0.80 -1.84 -3.84
N ALA A 254 -0.99 -3.15 -3.95
CA ALA A 254 0.05 -4.13 -3.67
C ALA A 254 -0.06 -5.36 -4.58
N GLY A 255 1.10 -5.90 -4.95
CA GLY A 255 1.24 -7.09 -5.80
C GLY A 255 1.10 -6.79 -7.29
N GLY A 256 2.07 -7.25 -8.08
CA GLY A 256 2.04 -7.13 -9.54
C GLY A 256 2.62 -5.84 -10.14
N LEU A 257 2.85 -4.79 -9.33
CA LEU A 257 3.47 -3.54 -9.79
C LEU A 257 4.98 -3.73 -9.97
N ARG A 258 5.45 -3.73 -11.23
CA ARG A 258 6.85 -4.05 -11.57
C ARG A 258 7.53 -2.96 -12.39
N SER A 259 6.76 -2.12 -13.08
CA SER A 259 7.29 -1.09 -13.95
C SER A 259 7.12 0.31 -13.37
N ALA A 260 7.97 1.23 -13.82
CA ALA A 260 7.87 2.64 -13.48
C ALA A 260 6.55 3.26 -14.00
N GLU A 261 6.08 2.76 -15.13
CA GLU A 261 4.78 3.07 -15.73
C GLU A 261 3.64 2.72 -14.79
N ASP A 262 3.63 1.52 -14.20
CA ASP A 262 2.62 1.14 -13.19
C ASP A 262 2.58 2.16 -12.05
N ALA A 263 3.75 2.57 -11.54
CA ALA A 263 3.81 3.52 -10.44
C ALA A 263 3.25 4.91 -10.83
N ILE A 264 3.41 5.32 -12.09
CA ILE A 264 2.87 6.59 -12.60
C ILE A 264 1.36 6.47 -12.83
N ASP A 265 0.89 5.40 -13.46
CA ASP A 265 -0.51 5.17 -13.78
C ASP A 265 -1.38 5.20 -12.51
N TRP A 266 -0.93 4.55 -11.43
CA TRP A 266 -1.63 4.61 -10.15
C TRP A 266 -1.63 5.99 -9.52
N GLN A 267 -0.51 6.72 -9.59
CA GLN A 267 -0.48 8.11 -9.10
C GLN A 267 -1.41 9.02 -9.92
N ILE A 268 -1.52 8.81 -11.24
CA ILE A 268 -2.43 9.62 -12.07
C ILE A 268 -3.87 9.30 -11.67
N LEU A 269 -4.20 8.02 -11.53
CA LEU A 269 -5.52 7.57 -11.08
C LEU A 269 -5.87 8.17 -9.70
N MET A 270 -4.96 8.10 -8.72
CA MET A 270 -5.12 8.72 -7.39
C MET A 270 -5.36 10.22 -7.51
N ARG A 271 -4.56 10.91 -8.33
CA ARG A 271 -4.68 12.36 -8.49
C ARG A 271 -6.01 12.78 -9.07
N GLU A 272 -6.50 12.07 -10.09
CA GLU A 272 -7.75 12.42 -10.76
C GLU A 272 -8.98 12.09 -9.90
N GLU A 273 -8.95 10.99 -9.14
CA GLU A 273 -10.11 10.58 -8.32
C GLU A 273 -10.14 11.22 -6.92
N LEU A 274 -8.97 11.46 -6.31
CA LEU A 274 -8.86 11.89 -4.90
C LEU A 274 -8.10 13.21 -4.72
N GLY A 275 -7.41 13.70 -5.74
CA GLY A 275 -6.67 14.96 -5.71
C GLY A 275 -5.24 14.82 -5.21
N ARG A 276 -4.50 15.95 -5.23
CA ARG A 276 -3.05 15.99 -4.96
C ARG A 276 -2.66 15.51 -3.56
N GLY A 277 -3.52 15.69 -2.55
CA GLY A 277 -3.21 15.28 -1.17
C GLY A 277 -2.97 13.77 -1.04
N TRP A 278 -3.62 12.99 -1.90
CA TRP A 278 -3.48 11.55 -1.99
C TRP A 278 -2.26 11.09 -2.81
N LEU A 279 -1.31 11.99 -3.09
CA LEU A 279 0.02 11.62 -3.61
C LEU A 279 1.10 11.64 -2.52
N GLU A 280 0.73 11.95 -1.28
CA GLU A 280 1.67 12.00 -0.16
C GLU A 280 1.72 10.66 0.61
N PRO A 281 2.87 10.30 1.21
CA PRO A 281 3.07 9.00 1.86
C PRO A 281 2.10 8.66 3.00
N HIS A 282 1.41 9.66 3.58
CA HIS A 282 0.42 9.44 4.65
C HIS A 282 -0.97 9.06 4.12
N LEU A 283 -1.21 9.18 2.81
CA LEU A 283 -2.47 8.77 2.14
C LEU A 283 -2.26 7.85 0.94
N PHE A 284 -1.02 7.64 0.51
CA PHE A 284 -0.70 6.73 -0.59
C PHE A 284 0.58 5.94 -0.32
N ARG A 285 0.49 4.62 -0.48
CA ARG A 285 1.63 3.71 -0.38
C ARG A 285 1.63 2.75 -1.54
N ILE A 286 2.78 2.29 -2.01
CA ILE A 286 2.90 1.23 -3.02
C ILE A 286 3.59 0.03 -2.37
N GLY A 287 2.86 -1.07 -2.22
CA GLY A 287 3.43 -2.33 -1.72
C GLY A 287 4.23 -3.03 -2.81
N ALA A 288 5.56 -2.95 -2.77
CA ALA A 288 6.42 -3.53 -3.79
C ALA A 288 7.74 -4.07 -3.25
N SER A 289 8.22 -5.15 -3.88
CA SER A 289 9.53 -5.76 -3.60
C SER A 289 10.58 -5.46 -4.69
N SER A 290 10.17 -5.39 -5.96
CA SER A 290 11.07 -5.19 -7.10
C SER A 290 10.91 -3.85 -7.84
N LEU A 291 9.87 -3.08 -7.52
CA LEU A 291 9.55 -1.82 -8.22
C LEU A 291 10.67 -0.79 -8.10
N LEU A 292 11.33 -0.71 -6.94
CA LEU A 292 12.41 0.24 -6.69
C LEU A 292 13.52 0.16 -7.75
N SER A 293 13.97 -1.05 -8.06
CA SER A 293 14.99 -1.28 -9.10
C SER A 293 14.52 -0.87 -10.50
N GLY A 294 13.23 -1.04 -10.80
CA GLY A 294 12.65 -0.59 -12.07
C GLY A 294 12.61 0.94 -12.17
N VAL A 295 12.22 1.61 -11.09
CA VAL A 295 12.16 3.07 -11.01
C VAL A 295 13.56 3.70 -11.06
N GLU A 296 14.51 3.17 -10.28
CA GLU A 296 15.90 3.65 -10.27
C GLU A 296 16.53 3.55 -11.67
N ARG A 297 16.30 2.44 -12.38
CA ARG A 297 16.78 2.25 -13.76
C ARG A 297 16.24 3.32 -14.72
N GLN A 298 14.97 3.71 -14.58
CA GLN A 298 14.38 4.76 -15.39
C GLN A 298 14.97 6.15 -15.08
N LEU A 299 15.30 6.40 -13.81
CA LEU A 299 15.98 7.62 -13.39
C LEU A 299 17.43 7.65 -13.90
N GLU A 300 18.13 6.52 -13.87
CA GLU A 300 19.48 6.38 -14.46
C GLU A 300 19.47 6.66 -15.97
N GLN A 301 18.51 6.10 -16.70
CA GLN A 301 18.34 6.36 -18.14
C GLN A 301 18.12 7.85 -18.42
N TYR A 302 17.31 8.52 -17.61
CA TYR A 302 17.07 9.96 -17.73
C TYR A 302 18.36 10.77 -17.52
N VAL A 303 19.14 10.44 -16.48
CA VAL A 303 20.38 11.15 -16.15
C VAL A 303 21.48 10.91 -17.19
N THR A 304 21.63 9.68 -17.66
CA THR A 304 22.76 9.28 -18.51
C THR A 304 22.50 9.47 -20.01
N GLY A 305 21.23 9.59 -20.42
CA GLY A 305 20.82 9.64 -21.82
C GLY A 305 21.10 8.34 -22.59
N ARG A 306 21.51 7.26 -21.91
CA ARG A 306 21.81 5.95 -22.51
C ARG A 306 20.68 4.97 -22.20
N GLY A 307 20.11 4.35 -23.23
CA GLY A 307 19.32 3.12 -23.06
C GLY A 307 20.20 2.05 -22.40
N THR A 308 19.70 1.40 -21.35
CA THR A 308 20.54 0.53 -20.51
C THR A 308 21.06 -0.67 -21.28
N ALA A 309 22.38 -0.85 -21.29
CA ALA A 309 23.00 -2.12 -21.64
C ALA A 309 23.00 -3.04 -20.41
N ASP A 310 22.45 -4.25 -20.56
CA ASP A 310 22.13 -5.22 -19.50
C ASP A 310 23.31 -5.76 -18.65
N TRP A 311 24.55 -5.30 -18.83
CA TRP A 311 25.73 -5.98 -18.32
C TRP A 311 26.39 -5.35 -17.08
N ARG A 312 25.84 -4.28 -16.49
CA ARG A 312 26.53 -3.54 -15.40
C ARG A 312 26.15 -3.90 -13.97
N GLN A 313 25.30 -4.90 -13.74
CA GLN A 313 25.05 -5.38 -12.38
C GLN A 313 25.79 -6.70 -12.16
N GLY A 314 27.01 -6.57 -11.65
CA GLY A 314 27.76 -7.68 -11.10
C GLY A 314 26.98 -8.32 -9.97
N ILE A 315 26.84 -9.64 -10.07
CA ILE A 315 26.36 -10.54 -9.03
C ILE A 315 27.41 -10.54 -7.91
N ALA A 316 27.02 -10.12 -6.70
CA ALA A 316 27.56 -10.57 -5.41
C ALA A 316 26.64 -10.10 -4.28
#